data_AF-A0AA46C5D4-F1
#
_entry.id   AF-A0AA46C5D4-F1
#
_cell.length_a   1.000
_cell.length_b   1.000
_cell.length_c   1.000
_cell.angle_alpha   90.00
_cell.angle_beta   90.00
_cell.angle_gamma   90.00
#
_symmetry.space_group_name_H-M   'P 1'
#
loop_
_entity.id
_entity.type
_entity.pdbx_description
1 polymer ?
#
loop_
_entity_poly.entity_id
_entity_poly.type
_entity_poly.pdbx_seq_one_letter_code
_entity_poly.pdbx_strand_id
1 'polypeptide(L)'
;MKKTLMFMTFATCIGVFAGMSSVNVARAQQRASHAPDPLHAKVLARYEAINVSLAEARKAGKLSNAQAAEIEKKLSWVRTDSATRAKQQGFVSAGESASYNRTLDEAEQTIRLGTSGSKD
;
A
#
# COMPACT_ATOMS: atom_id res chain seq x y z
N MET A 1 22.15 18.77 67.00
CA MET A 1 22.25 20.24 67.23
C MET A 1 22.22 20.95 65.88
N LYS A 2 21.32 21.94 65.72
CA LYS A 2 21.38 23.14 64.84
C LYS A 2 21.66 22.90 63.33
N LYS A 3 20.61 22.87 62.49
CA LYS A 3 20.08 24.01 61.68
C LYS A 3 21.16 24.68 60.82
N THR A 4 21.03 24.67 59.49
CA THR A 4 20.78 25.89 58.67
C THR A 4 20.34 25.50 57.26
N LEU A 5 19.13 25.92 56.92
CA LEU A 5 18.56 26.02 55.58
C LEU A 5 19.02 27.36 55.01
N MET A 6 19.57 27.42 53.79
CA MET A 6 19.54 28.67 53.04
C MET A 6 19.54 28.42 51.53
N PHE A 7 18.43 28.83 50.94
CA PHE A 7 18.18 29.01 49.53
C PHE A 7 19.26 29.88 48.88
N MET A 8 19.75 29.48 47.71
CA MET A 8 20.35 30.42 46.78
C MET A 8 19.93 30.08 45.35
N THR A 9 18.73 30.55 45.04
CA THR A 9 18.18 30.69 43.71
C THR A 9 19.10 31.62 42.92
N PHE A 10 19.81 31.11 41.92
CA PHE A 10 20.41 31.94 40.88
C PHE A 10 19.75 31.59 39.56
N ALA A 11 18.96 32.54 39.08
CA ALA A 11 18.30 32.53 37.80
C ALA A 11 19.35 32.54 36.68
N THR A 12 19.32 31.52 35.82
CA THR A 12 19.93 31.58 34.50
C THR A 12 18.80 31.43 33.48
N CYS A 13 18.19 32.57 33.13
CA CYS A 13 17.33 32.71 31.96
C CYS A 13 18.22 32.78 30.71
N ILE A 14 18.51 31.65 30.07
CA ILE A 14 18.99 31.62 28.68
C ILE A 14 18.41 30.37 28.01
N GLY A 15 17.67 30.55 26.91
CA GLY A 15 17.54 29.51 25.89
C GLY A 15 16.12 29.05 25.54
N VAL A 16 15.38 29.90 24.82
CA VAL A 16 14.76 29.58 23.51
C VAL A 16 13.83 28.35 23.41
N PHE A 17 12.57 28.65 23.11
CA PHE A 17 11.59 27.85 22.36
C PHE A 17 12.18 26.74 21.46
N ALA A 18 11.92 25.47 21.79
CA ALA A 18 11.88 24.36 20.82
C ALA A 18 11.26 23.08 21.42
N GLY A 19 10.20 23.20 22.22
CA GLY A 19 9.59 22.07 22.91
C GLY A 19 8.33 21.53 22.23
N MET A 20 8.23 21.44 20.90
CA MET A 20 7.00 20.93 20.26
C MET A 20 7.13 20.47 18.80
N SER A 21 8.20 19.75 18.41
CA SER A 21 8.27 19.23 17.03
C SER A 21 8.93 17.87 16.83
N SER A 22 9.20 17.08 17.87
CA SER A 22 9.99 15.83 17.68
C SER A 22 9.16 14.57 17.47
N VAL A 23 7.83 14.59 17.66
CA VAL A 23 7.01 13.37 17.53
C VAL A 23 6.84 12.95 16.06
N ASN A 24 6.90 13.89 15.11
CA ASN A 24 6.69 13.57 13.69
C ASN A 24 7.94 13.05 12.98
N VAL A 25 9.13 13.52 13.34
CA VAL A 25 10.39 13.05 12.72
C VAL A 25 10.70 11.61 13.15
N ALA A 26 10.44 11.24 14.41
CA ALA A 26 10.58 9.85 14.88
C ALA A 26 9.62 8.90 14.15
N ARG A 27 8.36 9.31 13.90
CA ARG A 27 7.36 8.49 13.17
C ARG A 27 7.63 8.38 11.67
N ALA A 28 8.20 9.43 11.07
CA ALA A 28 8.67 9.42 9.67
C ALA A 28 9.92 8.54 9.50
N GLN A 29 10.84 8.56 10.47
CA GLN A 29 12.05 7.73 10.47
C GLN A 29 11.74 6.25 10.76
N GLN A 30 10.76 5.95 11.64
CA GLN A 30 10.35 4.57 11.94
C GLN A 30 9.62 3.87 10.79
N ARG A 31 8.99 4.62 9.86
CA ARG A 31 8.44 4.05 8.62
C ARG A 31 9.52 3.67 7.61
N ALA A 32 10.68 4.32 7.67
CA ALA A 32 11.76 4.10 6.71
C ALA A 32 12.50 2.77 6.91
N SER A 33 12.34 2.10 8.05
CA SER A 33 13.05 0.86 8.37
C SER A 33 12.38 -0.41 7.83
N HIS A 34 11.14 -0.34 7.34
CA HIS A 34 10.39 -1.48 6.78
C HIS A 34 9.25 -1.04 5.83
N ALA A 35 9.40 0.09 5.14
CA ALA A 35 8.38 0.53 4.19
C ALA A 35 8.21 -0.52 3.07
N PRO A 36 6.98 -0.93 2.75
CA PRO A 36 6.72 -1.79 1.59
C PRO A 36 7.32 -1.15 0.34
N ASP A 37 7.94 -1.96 -0.51
CA ASP A 37 8.43 -1.51 -1.81
C ASP A 37 7.32 -0.72 -2.54
N PRO A 38 7.55 0.54 -2.95
CA PRO A 38 6.50 1.38 -3.51
C PRO A 38 5.89 0.84 -4.80
N LEU A 39 6.67 0.10 -5.61
CA LEU A 39 6.15 -0.51 -6.83
C LEU A 39 5.23 -1.69 -6.51
N HIS A 40 5.64 -2.56 -5.59
CA HIS A 40 4.79 -3.63 -5.07
C HIS A 40 3.51 -3.10 -4.44
N ALA A 41 3.60 -2.04 -3.62
CA ALA A 41 2.42 -1.41 -2.99
C ALA A 41 1.42 -0.88 -4.02
N LYS A 42 1.89 -0.25 -5.09
CA LYS A 42 1.02 0.22 -6.19
C LYS A 42 0.36 -0.94 -6.93
N VAL A 43 1.09 -2.01 -7.22
CA VAL A 43 0.55 -3.21 -7.87
C VAL A 43 -0.54 -3.85 -7.01
N LEU A 44 -0.31 -3.98 -5.70
CA LEU A 44 -1.30 -4.51 -4.76
C LEU A 44 -2.56 -3.64 -4.68
N ALA A 45 -2.41 -2.32 -4.63
CA ALA A 45 -3.55 -1.41 -4.60
C ALA A 45 -4.44 -1.57 -5.86
N ARG A 46 -3.82 -1.71 -7.04
CA ARG A 46 -4.56 -1.96 -8.28
C ARG A 46 -5.20 -3.35 -8.31
N TYR A 47 -4.48 -4.37 -7.86
CA TYR A 47 -5.02 -5.73 -7.72
C TYR A 47 -6.30 -5.74 -6.89
N GLU A 48 -6.30 -5.10 -5.71
CA GLU A 48 -7.48 -5.08 -4.84
C GLU A 48 -8.65 -4.35 -5.48
N ALA A 49 -8.40 -3.20 -6.12
CA ALA A 49 -9.45 -2.46 -6.83
C ALA A 49 -10.12 -3.31 -7.92
N ILE A 50 -9.32 -4.01 -8.74
CA ILE A 50 -9.85 -4.86 -9.81
C ILE A 50 -10.56 -6.10 -9.25
N ASN A 51 -10.05 -6.67 -8.16
CA ASN A 51 -10.69 -7.78 -7.47
C ASN A 51 -12.09 -7.41 -6.93
N VAL A 52 -12.25 -6.19 -6.40
CA VAL A 52 -13.56 -5.65 -6.02
C VAL A 52 -14.47 -5.50 -7.24
N SER A 53 -14.00 -4.90 -8.34
CA SER A 53 -14.80 -4.75 -9.56
C SER A 53 -15.21 -6.09 -10.17
N LEU A 54 -14.34 -7.11 -10.13
CA LEU A 54 -14.66 -8.47 -10.54
C LEU A 54 -15.81 -9.06 -9.70
N ALA A 55 -15.72 -8.93 -8.37
CA ALA A 55 -16.74 -9.44 -7.46
C ALA A 55 -18.09 -8.75 -7.70
N GLU A 56 -18.09 -7.44 -7.93
CA GLU A 56 -19.29 -6.67 -8.27
C GLU A 56 -19.89 -7.08 -9.62
N ALA A 57 -19.05 -7.19 -10.67
CA ALA A 57 -19.50 -7.60 -11.99
C ALA A 57 -20.06 -9.03 -12.01
N ARG A 58 -19.46 -9.94 -11.24
CA ARG A 58 -19.95 -11.31 -11.06
C ARG A 58 -21.28 -11.34 -10.31
N LYS A 59 -21.43 -10.59 -9.22
CA LYS A 59 -22.71 -10.46 -8.49
C LYS A 59 -23.81 -9.87 -9.35
N ALA A 60 -23.47 -8.94 -10.23
CA ALA A 60 -24.40 -8.32 -11.17
C ALA A 60 -24.76 -9.22 -12.38
N GLY A 61 -24.19 -10.43 -12.48
CA GLY A 61 -24.41 -11.33 -13.62
C GLY A 61 -23.80 -10.83 -14.94
N LYS A 62 -22.91 -9.84 -14.90
CA LYS A 62 -22.31 -9.18 -16.08
C LYS A 62 -21.09 -9.92 -16.64
N LEU A 63 -20.66 -11.00 -15.99
CA LEU A 63 -19.55 -11.82 -16.41
C LEU A 63 -19.98 -13.27 -16.47
N SER A 64 -19.62 -13.93 -17.57
CA SER A 64 -19.71 -15.40 -17.65
C SER A 64 -18.72 -16.04 -16.68
N ASN A 65 -19.01 -17.28 -16.26
CA ASN A 65 -18.10 -18.05 -15.41
C ASN A 65 -16.70 -18.22 -16.03
N ALA A 66 -16.62 -18.38 -17.35
CA ALA A 66 -15.35 -18.50 -18.07
C ALA A 66 -14.53 -17.20 -18.00
N GLN A 67 -15.17 -16.05 -18.24
CA GLN A 67 -14.50 -14.74 -18.14
C GLN A 67 -14.03 -14.46 -16.71
N ALA A 68 -14.87 -14.74 -15.71
CA ALA A 68 -14.50 -14.59 -14.31
C ALA A 68 -13.30 -15.46 -13.95
N ALA A 69 -13.29 -16.74 -14.35
CA ALA A 69 -12.18 -17.65 -14.09
C ALA A 69 -10.87 -17.19 -14.77
N GLU A 70 -10.93 -16.65 -15.98
CA GLU A 70 -9.76 -16.08 -16.66
C GLU A 70 -9.18 -14.91 -15.87
N ILE A 71 -10.04 -13.98 -15.43
CA ILE A 71 -9.62 -12.83 -14.62
C ILE A 71 -9.05 -13.29 -13.28
N GLU A 72 -9.70 -14.22 -12.58
CA GLU A 72 -9.22 -14.79 -11.32
C GLU A 72 -7.80 -15.39 -11.47
N LYS A 73 -7.54 -16.10 -12.58
CA LYS A 73 -6.21 -16.64 -12.88
C LYS A 73 -5.16 -15.53 -13.05
N LYS A 74 -5.48 -14.46 -13.79
CA LYS A 74 -4.59 -13.30 -13.98
C LYS A 74 -4.29 -12.60 -12.65
N LEU A 75 -5.32 -12.34 -11.86
CA LEU A 75 -5.20 -11.71 -10.54
C LEU A 75 -4.38 -12.57 -9.55
N SER A 76 -4.59 -13.88 -9.56
CA SER A 76 -3.83 -14.83 -8.74
C SER A 76 -2.34 -14.83 -9.09
N TRP A 77 -2.01 -14.82 -10.38
CA TRP A 77 -0.62 -14.73 -10.83
C TRP A 77 0.04 -13.43 -10.37
N VAL A 78 -0.61 -12.28 -10.58
CA VAL A 78 -0.07 -10.97 -10.16
C VAL A 78 0.22 -10.96 -8.66
N ARG A 79 -0.75 -11.38 -7.83
CA ARG A 79 -0.58 -11.39 -6.37
C ARG A 79 0.55 -12.33 -5.93
N THR A 80 0.59 -13.53 -6.49
CA THR A 80 1.53 -14.56 -6.04
C THR A 80 2.96 -14.27 -6.50
N ASP A 81 3.14 -13.91 -7.77
CA ASP A 81 4.47 -13.64 -8.32
C ASP A 81 5.04 -12.34 -7.72
N SER A 82 4.27 -11.24 -7.67
CA SER A 82 4.77 -9.99 -7.08
C SER A 82 5.15 -10.12 -5.60
N ALA A 83 4.37 -10.84 -4.80
CA ALA A 83 4.72 -11.14 -3.41
C ALA A 83 5.96 -12.03 -3.31
N THR A 84 6.12 -12.99 -4.22
CA THR A 84 7.31 -13.85 -4.27
C THR A 84 8.56 -13.04 -4.62
N ARG A 85 8.50 -12.15 -5.62
CA ARG A 85 9.63 -11.26 -5.96
C ARG A 85 9.98 -10.34 -4.81
N ALA A 86 8.99 -9.65 -4.24
CA ALA A 86 9.19 -8.80 -3.08
C ALA A 86 9.84 -9.55 -1.90
N LYS A 87 9.47 -10.82 -1.68
CA LYS A 87 10.08 -11.66 -0.64
C LYS A 87 11.50 -12.12 -0.99
N GLN A 88 11.77 -12.46 -2.25
CA GLN A 88 13.06 -13.04 -2.68
C GLN A 88 14.16 -11.98 -2.81
N GLN A 89 13.87 -10.83 -3.41
CA GLN A 89 14.86 -9.79 -3.69
C GLN A 89 14.66 -8.51 -2.87
N GLY A 90 13.58 -8.42 -2.09
CA GLY A 90 13.25 -7.27 -1.23
C GLY A 90 12.43 -6.18 -1.92
N PHE A 91 12.22 -6.26 -3.24
CA PHE A 91 11.48 -5.26 -4.02
C PHE A 91 10.88 -5.88 -5.29
N VAL A 92 9.96 -5.16 -5.93
CA VAL A 92 9.50 -5.44 -7.30
C VAL A 92 10.18 -4.46 -8.25
N SER A 93 10.85 -4.96 -9.27
CA SER A 93 11.51 -4.11 -10.27
C SER A 93 10.51 -3.36 -11.15
N ALA A 94 10.97 -2.32 -11.83
CA ALA A 94 10.14 -1.57 -12.78
C ALA A 94 9.60 -2.46 -13.92
N GLY A 95 10.40 -3.39 -14.44
CA GLY A 95 10.00 -4.32 -15.50
C GLY A 95 8.95 -5.34 -15.05
N GLU A 96 9.09 -5.87 -13.84
CA GLU A 96 8.10 -6.74 -13.20
C GLU A 96 6.80 -5.97 -12.95
N SER A 97 6.88 -4.79 -12.33
CA SER A 97 5.71 -3.92 -12.09
C SER A 97 4.98 -3.57 -13.38
N ALA A 98 5.70 -3.23 -14.46
CA ALA A 98 5.10 -2.97 -15.76
C ALA A 98 4.37 -4.21 -16.32
N SER A 99 4.94 -5.40 -16.14
CA SER A 99 4.32 -6.65 -16.58
C SER A 99 3.05 -6.97 -15.79
N TYR A 100 3.08 -6.81 -14.47
CA TYR A 100 1.88 -6.95 -13.63
C TYR A 100 0.80 -5.95 -14.01
N ASN A 101 1.16 -4.68 -14.22
CA ASN A 101 0.20 -3.66 -14.62
C ASN A 101 -0.47 -3.97 -15.96
N ARG A 102 0.26 -4.47 -16.97
CA ARG A 102 -0.35 -4.91 -18.24
C ARG A 102 -1.36 -6.03 -18.01
N THR A 103 -1.03 -7.03 -17.19
CA THR A 103 -1.97 -8.12 -16.86
C THR A 103 -3.20 -7.61 -16.11
N LEU A 104 -3.03 -6.61 -15.22
CA LEU A 104 -4.15 -5.95 -14.55
C LEU A 104 -5.00 -5.13 -15.54
N ASP A 105 -4.39 -4.44 -16.50
CA ASP A 105 -5.11 -3.68 -17.54
C ASP A 105 -5.96 -4.63 -18.42
N GLU A 106 -5.43 -5.80 -18.76
CA GLU A 106 -6.18 -6.82 -19.50
C GLU A 106 -7.37 -7.35 -18.69
N ALA A 107 -7.16 -7.64 -17.40
CA ALA A 107 -8.25 -8.08 -16.51
C ALA A 107 -9.36 -7.02 -16.42
N GLU A 108 -8.98 -5.76 -16.22
CA GLU A 108 -9.90 -4.63 -16.19
C GLU A 108 -10.63 -4.43 -17.52
N GLN A 109 -9.95 -4.63 -18.65
CA GLN A 109 -10.57 -4.59 -19.97
C GLN A 109 -11.59 -5.72 -20.14
N THR A 110 -11.29 -6.95 -19.72
CA THR A 110 -12.26 -8.06 -19.77
C THR A 110 -13.51 -7.77 -18.93
N ILE A 111 -13.34 -7.19 -17.74
CA ILE A 111 -14.47 -6.75 -16.91
C ILE A 111 -15.32 -5.73 -17.68
N ARG A 112 -14.70 -4.68 -18.22
CA ARG A 112 -15.41 -3.63 -18.98
C ARG A 112 -16.17 -4.19 -20.18
N LEU A 113 -15.56 -5.08 -20.96
CA LEU A 113 -16.20 -5.71 -22.12
C LEU A 113 -17.38 -6.60 -21.72
N GLY A 114 -17.25 -7.40 -20.66
CA GLY A 114 -18.37 -8.19 -20.12
C GLY A 114 -19.54 -7.30 -19.68
N THR A 115 -19.25 -6.18 -19.02
CA THR A 115 -20.29 -5.23 -18.57
C THR A 115 -20.96 -4.46 -19.71
N SER A 116 -20.29 -4.30 -20.86
CA SER A 116 -20.83 -3.60 -22.03
C SER A 116 -21.66 -4.51 -22.95
N GLY A 117 -21.42 -5.82 -22.94
CA GLY A 117 -22.14 -6.81 -23.74
C GLY A 117 -23.53 -7.16 -23.18
N SER A 118 -23.84 -6.78 -21.94
CA SER A 118 -25.14 -7.01 -21.29
C SER A 118 -26.16 -5.91 -21.63
N LYS A 119 -26.40 -5.66 -22.92
CA LYS A 119 -27.55 -4.88 -23.43
C LYS A 119 -28.40 -5.83 -24.27
N ASP A 120 -29.26 -6.59 -23.60
CA ASP A 120 -30.42 -7.25 -24.20
C ASP A 120 -31.66 -6.81 -23.43
#